data_AF-Q2FVN4-F1
#
_entry.id   AF-Q2FVN4-F1
#
_cell.length_a   1.000
_cell.length_b   1.000
_cell.length_c   1.000
_cell.angle_alpha   90.00
_cell.angle_beta   90.00
_cell.angle_gamma   90.00
#
_symmetry.space_group_name_H-M   'P 1'
#
loop_
_entity.id
_entity.type
_entity.pdbx_description
1 polymer ?
#
loop_
_entity_poly.entity_id
_entity_poly.type
_entity_poly.pdbx_seq_one_letter_code
_entity_poly.pdbx_strand_id
1 'polypeptide(L)'
;MKKKKNAIKVIIILFISLIVAVAFFFGLKTYQGHKNIQLIDSYLEEKNLKDKIKSEKTEYSAKKGLFYKEVTFKDEPGVTYVVQPISTNKGLFVEGFDTETKKSLKTAKHKYFNQNYKPSK
;
A
#
# COMPACT_ATOMS: atom_id res chain seq x y z
N MET A 1 52.17 -7.17 -0.38
CA MET A 1 51.06 -7.96 -1.00
C MET A 1 49.91 -8.30 -0.05
N LYS A 2 50.14 -8.78 1.19
CA LYS A 2 49.06 -9.15 2.15
C LYS A 2 48.02 -8.04 2.39
N LYS A 3 48.46 -6.78 2.62
CA LYS A 3 47.54 -5.63 2.81
C LYS A 3 46.58 -5.40 1.64
N LYS A 4 47.07 -5.47 0.39
CA LYS A 4 46.24 -5.33 -0.83
C LYS A 4 45.22 -6.47 -0.95
N LYS A 5 45.63 -7.72 -0.70
CA LYS A 5 44.71 -8.88 -0.70
C LYS A 5 43.62 -8.75 0.36
N ASN A 6 43.96 -8.28 1.56
CA ASN A 6 42.99 -8.03 2.64
C ASN A 6 42.00 -6.93 2.27
N ALA A 7 42.46 -5.82 1.67
CA ALA A 7 41.58 -4.74 1.23
C ALA A 7 40.57 -5.20 0.16
N ILE A 8 41.02 -5.98 -0.84
CA ILE A 8 40.13 -6.55 -1.87
C ILE A 8 39.09 -7.47 -1.23
N LYS A 9 39.48 -8.32 -0.27
CA LYS A 9 38.55 -9.20 0.45
C LYS A 9 37.47 -8.40 1.20
N VAL A 10 37.86 -7.31 1.86
CA VAL A 10 36.90 -6.42 2.56
C VAL A 10 35.93 -5.77 1.57
N ILE A 11 36.42 -5.27 0.43
CA ILE A 11 35.57 -4.68 -0.61
C ILE A 11 34.55 -5.70 -1.14
N ILE A 12 34.97 -6.93 -1.42
CA ILE A 12 34.06 -8.00 -1.87
C ILE A 12 32.99 -8.30 -0.81
N ILE A 13 33.37 -8.42 0.46
CA ILE A 13 32.42 -8.65 1.56
C ILE A 13 31.42 -7.50 1.67
N LEU A 14 31.87 -6.25 1.54
CA LEU A 14 30.99 -5.08 1.54
C LEU A 14 30.00 -5.09 0.37
N PHE A 15 30.45 -5.43 -0.84
CA PHE A 15 29.57 -5.56 -2.00
C PHE A 15 28.52 -6.67 -1.82
N ILE A 16 28.92 -7.85 -1.33
CA ILE A 16 27.98 -8.95 -1.05
C ILE A 16 26.98 -8.51 0.04
N SER A 17 27.46 -7.90 1.11
CA SER A 17 26.59 -7.39 2.19
C SER A 17 25.60 -6.34 1.67
N LEU A 18 26.02 -5.47 0.75
CA LEU A 18 25.15 -4.47 0.13
C LEU A 18 24.06 -5.15 -0.72
N ILE A 19 24.42 -6.14 -1.54
CA ILE A 19 23.46 -6.90 -2.35
C ILE A 19 22.42 -7.59 -1.46
N VAL A 20 22.86 -8.24 -0.37
CA VAL A 20 21.96 -8.89 0.59
C VAL A 20 21.03 -7.88 1.27
N ALA A 21 21.55 -6.71 1.67
CA ALA A 21 20.73 -5.66 2.27
C ALA A 21 19.66 -5.12 1.30
N VAL A 22 20.00 -4.93 0.04
CA VAL A 22 19.06 -4.50 -1.01
C VAL A 22 17.98 -5.57 -1.23
N ALA A 23 18.37 -6.84 -1.36
CA ALA A 23 17.42 -7.95 -1.50
C ALA A 23 16.46 -8.03 -0.30
N PHE A 24 16.99 -7.89 0.92
CA PHE A 24 16.20 -7.89 2.15
C PHE A 24 15.22 -6.71 2.21
N PHE A 25 15.66 -5.51 1.82
CA PHE A 25 14.80 -4.32 1.75
C PHE A 25 13.63 -4.51 0.77
N PHE A 26 13.90 -5.03 -0.44
CA PHE A 26 12.84 -5.33 -1.40
C PHE A 26 11.90 -6.43 -0.90
N GLY A 27 12.43 -7.48 -0.25
CA GLY A 27 11.62 -8.53 0.36
C GLY A 27 10.65 -7.99 1.41
N LEU A 28 11.15 -7.15 2.33
CA LEU A 28 10.31 -6.49 3.33
C LEU A 28 9.28 -5.54 2.71
N LYS A 29 9.66 -4.75 1.70
CA LYS A 29 8.75 -3.83 1.00
C LYS A 29 7.61 -4.58 0.31
N THR A 30 7.92 -5.66 -0.40
CA THR A 30 6.92 -6.51 -1.06
C THR A 30 5.98 -7.17 -0.05
N TYR A 31 6.53 -7.68 1.06
CA TYR A 31 5.72 -8.25 2.14
C TYR A 31 4.75 -7.23 2.75
N GLN A 32 5.23 -6.03 3.06
CA GLN A 32 4.39 -4.94 3.56
C GLN A 32 3.31 -4.54 2.56
N GLY A 33 3.65 -4.47 1.27
CA GLY A 33 2.69 -4.19 0.21
C GLY A 33 1.60 -5.24 0.11
N HIS A 34 1.95 -6.52 0.15
CA HIS A 34 0.98 -7.60 0.15
C HIS A 34 0.02 -7.49 1.35
N LYS A 35 0.54 -7.20 2.55
CA LYS A 35 -0.29 -6.98 3.74
C LYS A 35 -1.22 -5.78 3.63
N ASN A 36 -0.75 -4.66 3.07
CA ASN A 36 -1.57 -3.48 2.83
C ASN A 36 -2.73 -3.78 1.89
N ILE A 37 -2.45 -4.43 0.75
CA ILE A 37 -3.46 -4.79 -0.24
C ILE A 37 -4.44 -5.82 0.33
N GLN A 38 -3.95 -6.82 1.06
CA GLN A 38 -4.80 -7.80 1.74
C GLN A 38 -5.79 -7.11 2.70
N LEU A 39 -5.33 -6.15 3.50
CA LEU A 39 -6.20 -5.42 4.43
C LEU A 39 -7.29 -4.61 3.71
N ILE A 40 -6.96 -4.01 2.57
CA ILE A 40 -7.92 -3.31 1.70
C ILE A 40 -8.92 -4.29 1.10
N ASP A 41 -8.45 -5.43 0.57
CA ASP A 41 -9.28 -6.41 -0.09
C ASP A 41 -10.26 -7.07 0.88
N SER A 42 -9.81 -7.40 2.10
CA SER A 42 -10.67 -7.87 3.17
C SER A 42 -11.77 -6.84 3.49
N TYR A 43 -11.44 -5.55 3.52
CA TYR A 43 -12.45 -4.51 3.76
C TYR A 43 -13.49 -4.44 2.65
N LEU A 44 -13.03 -4.43 1.39
CA LEU A 44 -13.92 -4.37 0.22
C LEU A 44 -14.84 -5.60 0.16
N GLU A 45 -14.34 -6.75 0.63
CA GLU A 45 -15.11 -7.99 0.74
C GLU A 45 -16.12 -7.95 1.89
N GLU A 46 -15.68 -7.63 3.10
CA GLU A 46 -16.55 -7.55 4.30
C GLU A 46 -17.67 -6.52 4.16
N LYS A 47 -17.43 -5.46 3.39
CA LYS A 47 -18.44 -4.42 3.09
C LYS A 47 -19.29 -4.72 1.85
N ASN A 48 -19.12 -5.87 1.21
CA ASN A 48 -19.82 -6.25 -0.02
C ASN A 48 -19.68 -5.16 -1.11
N LEU A 49 -18.46 -4.61 -1.23
CA LEU A 49 -18.12 -3.55 -2.17
C LEU A 49 -17.43 -4.08 -3.42
N LYS A 50 -16.79 -5.27 -3.38
CA LYS A 50 -16.08 -5.86 -4.52
C LYS A 50 -16.92 -5.90 -5.81
N ASP A 51 -18.18 -6.35 -5.73
CA ASP A 51 -19.06 -6.44 -6.90
C ASP A 51 -19.49 -5.08 -7.47
N LYS A 52 -19.38 -4.04 -6.65
CA LYS A 52 -19.70 -2.66 -7.02
C LYS A 52 -18.52 -1.95 -7.64
N ILE A 53 -17.32 -2.53 -7.68
CA ILE A 53 -16.15 -1.89 -8.28
C ILE A 53 -16.34 -1.82 -9.80
N LYS A 54 -16.23 -0.61 -10.36
CA LYS A 54 -16.14 -0.38 -11.80
C LYS A 54 -14.69 -0.49 -12.27
N SER A 55 -13.79 0.11 -11.51
CA SER A 55 -12.34 0.05 -11.73
C SER A 55 -11.61 0.18 -10.41
N GLU A 56 -10.49 -0.53 -10.29
CA GLU A 56 -9.54 -0.35 -9.20
C GLU A 56 -8.11 -0.29 -9.72
N LYS A 57 -7.26 0.47 -9.03
CA LYS A 57 -5.84 0.59 -9.32
C LYS A 57 -5.05 0.52 -8.02
N THR A 58 -4.04 -0.32 -7.99
CA THR A 58 -3.10 -0.40 -6.86
C THR A 58 -1.97 0.61 -7.07
N GLU A 59 -1.73 1.44 -6.07
CA GLU A 59 -0.75 2.51 -6.08
C GLU A 59 0.15 2.46 -4.84
N TYR A 60 1.34 3.06 -4.94
CA TYR A 60 2.28 3.15 -3.83
C TYR A 60 2.51 4.62 -3.43
N SER A 61 2.23 4.94 -2.17
CA SER A 61 2.52 6.27 -1.64
C SER A 61 3.94 6.31 -1.10
N ALA A 62 4.89 6.88 -1.86
CA ALA A 62 6.27 7.06 -1.41
C ALA A 62 6.35 7.91 -0.12
N LYS A 63 5.43 8.88 0.02
CA LYS A 63 5.34 9.75 1.21
C LYS A 63 4.91 8.98 2.47
N LYS A 64 3.94 8.06 2.34
CA LYS A 64 3.40 7.29 3.47
C LYS A 64 4.06 5.92 3.65
N GLY A 65 4.86 5.47 2.68
CA GLY A 65 5.51 4.16 2.70
C GLY A 65 4.54 2.98 2.59
N LEU A 66 3.34 3.17 2.04
CA LEU A 66 2.28 2.16 2.01
C LEU A 66 1.64 2.04 0.64
N PHE A 67 1.12 0.85 0.37
CA PHE A 67 0.29 0.59 -0.81
C PHE A 67 -1.18 0.91 -0.49
N TYR A 68 -1.88 1.44 -1.48
CA TYR A 68 -3.30 1.80 -1.40
C TYR A 68 -3.99 1.45 -2.72
N LYS A 69 -5.33 1.45 -2.69
CA LYS A 69 -6.14 1.30 -3.91
C LYS A 69 -6.89 2.60 -4.20
N GLU A 70 -6.86 3.02 -5.45
CA GLU A 70 -7.87 3.92 -6.01
C GLU A 70 -9.00 3.06 -6.55
N VAL A 71 -10.24 3.35 -6.14
CA VAL A 71 -11.42 2.57 -6.50
C VAL A 71 -12.50 3.52 -7.01
N THR A 72 -13.11 3.18 -8.14
CA THR A 72 -14.34 3.84 -8.60
C THR A 72 -15.45 2.81 -8.58
N PHE A 73 -16.54 3.12 -7.88
CA PHE A 73 -17.69 2.23 -7.80
C PHE A 73 -18.71 2.52 -8.90
N LYS A 74 -19.48 1.49 -9.29
CA LYS A 74 -20.55 1.55 -10.30
C LYS A 74 -21.68 2.49 -9.87
N ASP A 75 -21.93 2.62 -8.56
CA ASP A 75 -22.97 3.48 -8.02
C ASP A 75 -22.55 4.95 -7.86
N GLU A 76 -21.24 5.26 -7.96
CA GLU A 76 -20.71 6.62 -7.93
C GLU A 76 -19.53 6.78 -8.92
N PRO A 77 -19.79 6.77 -10.25
CA PRO A 77 -18.74 6.81 -11.26
C PRO A 77 -17.95 8.13 -11.30
N GLY A 78 -18.49 9.22 -10.73
CA GLY A 78 -17.83 10.52 -10.62
C GLY A 78 -16.90 10.68 -9.41
N VAL A 79 -16.75 9.62 -8.60
CA VAL A 79 -15.93 9.64 -7.38
C VAL A 79 -14.79 8.63 -7.47
N THR A 80 -13.57 9.09 -7.26
CA THR A 80 -12.40 8.24 -7.03
C THR A 80 -12.18 8.09 -5.52
N TYR A 81 -12.30 6.88 -5.02
CA TYR A 81 -12.04 6.53 -3.63
C TYR A 81 -10.60 6.12 -3.41
N VAL A 82 -9.90 6.78 -2.50
CA VAL A 82 -8.60 6.35 -1.99
C VAL A 82 -8.85 5.47 -0.78
N VAL A 83 -8.64 4.16 -0.94
CA VAL A 83 -8.75 3.15 0.13
C VAL A 83 -7.34 2.80 0.58
N GLN A 84 -6.98 3.22 1.80
CA GLN A 84 -5.63 3.04 2.31
C GLN A 84 -5.59 2.56 3.77
N PRO A 85 -4.61 1.72 4.13
CA PRO A 85 -4.29 1.45 5.52
C PRO A 85 -3.82 2.72 6.23
N ILE A 86 -4.06 2.76 7.54
CA ILE A 86 -3.48 3.79 8.43
C ILE A 86 -2.06 3.39 8.84
N SER A 87 -1.81 2.09 8.95
CA SER A 87 -0.49 1.49 9.20
C SER A 87 -0.40 0.11 8.53
N THR A 88 0.76 -0.53 8.58
CA THR A 88 1.02 -1.79 7.86
C THR A 88 -0.02 -2.88 8.09
N ASN A 89 -0.51 -3.03 9.33
CA ASN A 89 -1.37 -4.15 9.74
C ASN A 89 -2.66 -3.73 10.48
N LYS A 90 -2.93 -2.43 10.60
CA LYS A 90 -4.13 -1.96 11.31
C LYS A 90 -4.63 -0.63 10.77
N GLY A 91 -5.95 -0.51 10.87
CA GLY A 91 -6.69 0.69 10.56
C GLY A 91 -6.85 0.91 9.06
N LEU A 92 -8.00 1.43 8.68
CA LEU A 92 -8.34 1.73 7.30
C LEU A 92 -8.98 3.11 7.21
N PHE A 93 -8.61 3.82 6.15
CA PHE A 93 -9.16 5.10 5.78
C PHE A 93 -9.60 5.06 4.32
N VAL A 94 -10.83 5.49 4.07
CA VAL A 94 -11.45 5.60 2.76
C VAL A 94 -11.97 7.02 2.59
N GLU A 95 -11.44 7.71 1.60
CA GLU A 95 -11.84 9.07 1.26
C GLU A 95 -12.21 9.15 -0.22
N GLY A 96 -13.38 9.70 -0.52
CA GLY A 96 -13.83 9.95 -1.88
C GLY A 96 -13.34 11.30 -2.35
N PHE A 97 -12.88 11.36 -3.59
CA PHE A 97 -12.48 12.58 -4.27
C PHE A 97 -13.28 12.70 -5.56
N ASP A 98 -13.64 13.93 -5.90
CA ASP A 98 -14.21 14.22 -7.21
C ASP A 98 -13.18 13.90 -8.30
N THR A 99 -13.58 13.07 -9.28
CA THR A 99 -12.66 12.53 -10.28
C THR A 99 -11.99 13.64 -11.11
N GLU A 100 -12.70 14.74 -11.37
CA GLU A 100 -12.26 15.84 -12.22
C GLU A 100 -11.46 16.88 -11.42
N THR A 101 -12.07 17.40 -10.35
CA THR A 101 -11.52 18.51 -9.56
C THR A 101 -10.51 18.07 -8.50
N LYS A 102 -10.41 16.76 -8.22
CA LYS A 102 -9.56 16.16 -7.17
C LYS A 102 -9.83 16.69 -5.76
N LYS A 103 -10.98 17.33 -5.55
CA LYS A 103 -11.39 17.82 -4.23
C LYS A 103 -11.96 16.68 -3.40
N SER A 104 -11.62 16.67 -2.11
CA SER A 104 -12.20 15.72 -1.15
C SER A 104 -13.71 15.94 -1.03
N LEU A 105 -14.46 14.86 -1.19
CA LEU A 105 -15.92 14.82 -1.06
C LEU A 105 -16.26 14.27 0.33
N LYS A 106 -16.53 15.19 1.28
CA LYS A 106 -16.87 14.81 2.66
C LYS A 106 -18.15 13.97 2.75
N THR A 107 -19.03 14.06 1.75
CA THR A 107 -20.31 13.37 1.62
C THR A 107 -20.25 12.10 0.78
N ALA A 108 -19.06 11.66 0.36
CA ALA A 108 -18.90 10.45 -0.44
C ALA A 108 -19.50 9.22 0.26
N LYS A 109 -20.35 8.45 -0.43
CA LYS A 109 -21.17 7.37 0.14
C LYS A 109 -20.36 6.30 0.87
N HIS A 110 -19.20 5.93 0.32
CA HIS A 110 -18.36 4.85 0.85
C HIS A 110 -17.21 5.35 1.73
N LYS A 111 -17.28 6.61 2.19
CA LYS A 111 -16.31 7.17 3.14
C LYS A 111 -16.28 6.34 4.42
N TYR A 112 -15.08 5.99 4.87
CA TYR A 112 -14.88 5.14 6.03
C TYR A 112 -13.61 5.51 6.78
N PHE A 113 -13.65 5.43 8.10
CA PHE A 113 -12.46 5.59 8.94
C PHE A 113 -12.58 4.73 10.18
N ASN A 114 -11.60 3.87 10.40
CA ASN A 114 -11.48 3.10 11.62
C ASN A 114 -10.00 2.84 11.90
N GLN A 115 -9.48 3.40 12.99
CA GLN A 115 -8.08 3.24 13.40
C GLN A 115 -7.72 1.81 13.81
N ASN A 116 -8.71 1.03 14.22
CA ASN A 116 -8.53 -0.31 14.77
C ASN A 116 -9.05 -1.41 13.84
N TYR A 117 -9.41 -1.07 12.59
CA TYR A 117 -9.85 -2.06 11.62
C TYR A 117 -8.77 -3.15 11.46
N LYS A 118 -9.22 -4.39 11.59
CA LYS A 118 -8.50 -5.61 11.25
C LYS A 118 -9.48 -6.50 10.47
N PRO A 119 -9.01 -7.24 9.46
CA PRO A 119 -9.81 -8.28 8.84
C PRO A 119 -10.35 -9.23 9.91
N SER A 120 -11.62 -9.60 9.80
CA SER A 120 -12.32 -10.48 10.74
C SER A 120 -11.84 -11.93 10.66
N LYS A 121 -11.13 -12.30 9.58
CA LYS A 121 -10.55 -13.63 9.34
C LYS A 121 -9.27 -13.52 8.52
#